data_AF-A0A8J6U359-F1
#
_entry.id   AF-A0A8J6U359-F1
#
_cell.length_a   1.000
_cell.length_b   1.000
_cell.length_c   1.000
_cell.angle_alpha   90.00
_cell.angle_beta   90.00
_cell.angle_gamma   90.00
#
_symmetry.space_group_name_H-M   'P 1'
#
loop_
_entity.id
_entity.type
_entity.pdbx_description
1 polymer ?
#
loop_
_entity_poly.entity_id
_entity_poly.type
_entity_poly.pdbx_seq_one_letter_code
_entity_poly.pdbx_strand_id
1 'polypeptide(L)'
;MEIVKKIALVLVLALAFVACKNETKESEQITTEVVEEIVDTIEVVDKPEVKTTKQIKEELTAKGFKTFDYVDEKTQDTILMQQYFMAFLKSGPIRSQNEEEAEMLQEAHLAHLKKMYELGYADISGPFGDDGDIRGITIYNVPTQKMADSLANSDPMVKAGRLIIEIHPWWAAKGFSLR
;
A
#
# COMPACT_ATOMS: atom_id res chain seq x y z
N MET A 1 13.06 -37.63 50.69
CA MET A 1 13.80 -36.99 49.58
C MET A 1 12.98 -35.83 48.97
N GLU A 2 12.36 -34.99 49.81
CA GLU A 2 11.62 -33.79 49.38
C GLU A 2 12.13 -32.50 50.05
N ILE A 3 13.07 -32.62 50.99
CA ILE A 3 13.57 -31.48 51.78
C ILE A 3 14.68 -30.72 51.03
N VAL A 4 15.39 -31.37 50.10
CA VAL A 4 16.48 -30.75 49.33
C VAL A 4 15.94 -29.89 48.16
N LYS A 5 14.73 -30.17 47.64
CA LYS A 5 14.13 -29.38 46.54
C LYS A 5 13.50 -28.04 46.99
N LYS A 6 13.18 -27.88 48.27
CA LYS A 6 12.64 -26.60 48.80
C LYS A 6 13.72 -25.56 49.09
N ILE A 7 14.98 -25.95 49.22
CA ILE A 7 16.10 -25.02 49.47
C ILE A 7 16.57 -24.38 48.16
N ALA A 8 16.42 -25.06 47.02
CA ALA A 8 16.70 -24.50 45.70
C ALA A 8 15.64 -23.49 45.21
N LEU A 9 14.45 -23.45 45.82
CA LEU A 9 13.39 -22.51 45.46
C LEU A 9 13.43 -21.20 46.27
N VAL A 10 14.27 -21.12 47.31
CA VAL A 10 14.35 -19.95 48.22
C VAL A 10 15.55 -19.04 47.90
N LEU A 11 16.46 -19.46 47.02
CA LEU A 11 17.67 -18.69 46.65
C LEU A 11 17.56 -17.88 45.35
N VAL A 12 16.39 -17.82 44.70
CA VAL A 12 16.14 -16.96 43.53
C VAL A 12 15.14 -15.82 43.85
N LEU A 13 14.67 -15.74 45.10
CA LEU A 13 13.74 -14.71 45.59
C LEU A 13 14.43 -13.54 46.31
N ALA A 14 15.72 -13.31 46.02
CA ALA A 14 16.57 -12.33 46.70
C ALA A 14 17.32 -11.37 45.73
N LEU A 15 16.66 -10.90 44.66
CA LEU A 15 17.22 -9.87 43.75
C LEU A 15 16.17 -8.84 43.26
N ALA A 16 15.21 -8.44 44.11
CA ALA A 16 14.24 -7.39 43.75
C ALA A 16 13.86 -6.44 44.90
N PHE A 17 14.81 -6.11 45.77
CA PHE A 17 14.62 -5.05 46.78
C PHE A 17 15.80 -4.08 46.78
N VAL A 18 15.80 -3.14 45.83
CA VAL A 18 16.50 -1.86 45.99
C VAL A 18 15.59 -0.73 45.50
N ALA A 19 15.08 -0.01 46.50
CA ALA A 19 14.69 1.40 46.52
C ALA A 19 13.53 1.91 45.65
N CYS A 20 12.34 1.92 46.24
CA CYS A 20 11.46 3.08 46.16
C CYS A 20 11.76 4.03 47.34
N LYS A 21 12.07 5.30 47.07
CA LYS A 21 11.84 6.40 48.03
C LYS A 21 11.53 7.71 47.28
N ASN A 22 10.25 8.09 47.38
CA ASN A 22 9.53 9.36 47.27
C ASN A 22 10.09 10.61 46.56
N GLU A 23 9.25 11.07 45.63
CA GLU A 23 8.67 12.43 45.41
C GLU A 23 9.55 13.69 45.30
N THR A 24 9.44 14.42 44.17
CA THR A 24 8.74 15.75 44.03
C THR A 24 9.37 16.67 42.95
N LYS A 25 8.56 17.04 41.93
CA LYS A 25 8.45 18.30 41.12
C LYS A 25 9.55 18.86 40.18
N GLU A 26 9.01 19.51 39.11
CA GLU A 26 9.51 20.58 38.21
C GLU A 26 10.58 20.17 37.17
N SER A 27 10.33 20.16 35.84
CA SER A 27 9.93 21.22 34.89
C SER A 27 10.81 22.46 34.93
N GLU A 28 11.79 22.54 34.04
CA GLU A 28 12.11 23.67 33.13
C GLU A 28 13.58 23.61 32.64
N GLN A 29 13.81 24.21 31.46
CA GLN A 29 15.11 24.58 30.86
C GLN A 29 15.80 23.55 29.96
N ILE A 30 15.31 23.44 28.72
CA ILE A 30 16.11 23.14 27.54
C ILE A 30 16.50 24.50 26.94
N THR A 31 17.74 24.96 27.20
CA THR A 31 18.26 26.24 26.71
C THR A 31 18.90 26.10 25.33
N THR A 32 18.17 26.56 24.32
CA THR A 32 18.51 27.58 23.30
C THR A 32 19.88 27.63 22.58
N GLU A 33 20.94 26.94 23.00
CA GLU A 33 22.28 27.11 22.38
C GLU A 33 22.55 26.14 21.21
N VAL A 34 21.83 25.03 21.08
CA VAL A 34 22.09 24.03 20.03
C VAL A 34 21.50 24.43 18.66
N VAL A 35 20.65 25.46 18.62
CA VAL A 35 19.91 25.84 17.40
C VAL A 35 20.71 26.73 16.45
N GLU A 36 21.72 27.46 16.93
CA GLU A 36 22.39 28.47 16.11
C GLU A 36 23.48 27.89 15.19
N GLU A 37 24.12 26.78 15.56
CA GLU A 37 25.27 26.23 14.82
C GLU A 37 24.89 25.28 13.67
N ILE A 38 23.63 24.82 13.59
CA ILE A 38 23.16 23.89 12.53
C ILE A 38 22.70 24.66 11.27
N VAL A 39 22.61 25.99 11.33
CA VAL A 39 22.04 26.81 10.24
C VAL A 39 23.01 26.99 9.06
N ASP A 40 24.31 26.79 9.25
CA ASP A 40 25.35 27.19 8.27
C ASP A 40 25.92 26.07 7.40
N THR A 41 25.35 24.85 7.40
CA THR A 41 25.86 23.78 6.51
C THR A 41 24.80 22.81 6.00
N ILE A 42 23.59 23.29 5.71
CA ILE A 42 22.66 22.51 4.88
C ILE A 42 23.01 22.77 3.42
N GLU A 43 23.86 21.90 2.88
CA GLU A 43 24.01 21.69 1.45
C GLU A 43 22.63 21.61 0.81
N VAL A 44 22.42 22.38 -0.26
CA VAL A 44 21.21 22.37 -1.06
C VAL A 44 21.13 21.01 -1.76
N VAL A 45 20.55 20.03 -1.07
CA VAL A 45 20.17 18.74 -1.64
C VAL A 45 19.07 19.03 -2.66
N ASP A 46 19.35 18.73 -3.93
CA ASP A 46 18.42 18.84 -5.06
C ASP A 46 17.03 18.32 -4.67
N LYS A 47 16.08 19.25 -4.51
CA LYS A 47 14.66 18.92 -4.37
C LYS A 47 14.22 18.30 -5.70
N PRO A 48 13.52 17.14 -5.71
CA PRO A 48 12.95 16.63 -6.93
C PRO A 48 12.01 17.68 -7.53
N GLU A 49 12.23 18.05 -8.79
CA GLU A 49 11.35 18.98 -9.53
C GLU A 49 9.92 18.43 -9.49
N VAL A 50 9.05 19.11 -8.74
CA VAL A 50 7.62 18.80 -8.72
C VAL A 50 7.04 19.25 -10.05
N LYS A 51 6.75 18.30 -10.94
CA LYS A 51 6.11 18.58 -12.24
C LYS A 51 4.80 19.31 -12.03
N THR A 52 4.56 20.34 -12.83
CA THR A 52 3.27 21.05 -12.85
C THR A 52 2.16 20.15 -13.41
N THR A 53 0.91 20.41 -13.02
CA THR A 53 -0.28 19.69 -13.53
C THR A 53 -0.35 19.69 -15.06
N LYS A 54 0.06 20.80 -15.69
CA LYS A 54 0.13 20.92 -17.16
C LYS A 54 1.13 19.94 -17.76
N GLN A 55 2.35 19.89 -17.23
CA GLN A 55 3.38 18.95 -17.71
C GLN A 55 2.94 17.49 -17.52
N ILE A 56 2.32 17.16 -16.38
CA ILE A 56 1.77 15.83 -16.12
C ILE A 56 0.72 15.46 -17.17
N LYS A 57 -0.22 16.37 -17.46
CA LYS A 57 -1.27 16.16 -18.47
C LYS A 57 -0.68 15.94 -19.87
N GLU A 58 0.32 16.72 -20.25
CA GLU A 58 1.02 16.58 -21.54
C GLU A 58 1.73 15.21 -21.64
N GLU A 59 2.42 14.77 -20.59
CA GLU A 59 3.07 13.46 -20.55
C GLU A 59 2.07 12.29 -20.60
N LEU A 60 0.96 12.39 -19.86
CA LEU A 60 -0.11 11.38 -19.88
C LEU A 60 -0.73 11.29 -21.27
N THR A 61 -1.02 12.43 -21.89
CA THR A 61 -1.57 12.50 -23.25
C THR A 61 -0.60 11.89 -24.26
N ALA A 62 0.70 12.21 -24.17
CA ALA A 62 1.73 11.63 -25.03
C ALA A 62 1.84 10.09 -24.88
N LYS A 63 1.58 9.56 -23.68
CA LYS A 63 1.52 8.12 -23.40
C LYS A 63 0.18 7.47 -23.75
N GLY A 64 -0.79 8.22 -24.27
CA GLY A 64 -2.11 7.73 -24.69
C GLY A 64 -3.13 7.58 -23.57
N PHE A 65 -2.88 8.14 -22.38
CA PHE A 65 -3.88 8.17 -21.31
C PHE A 65 -4.97 9.19 -21.61
N LYS A 66 -6.18 8.88 -21.12
CA LYS A 66 -7.30 9.84 -21.15
C LYS A 66 -7.32 10.66 -19.87
N THR A 67 -7.42 11.97 -20.03
CA THR A 67 -7.48 12.93 -18.92
C THR A 67 -8.48 14.04 -19.19
N PHE A 68 -9.06 14.63 -18.15
CA PHE A 68 -9.80 15.89 -18.25
C PHE A 68 -9.62 16.73 -16.98
N ASP A 69 -9.99 18.01 -17.06
CA ASP A 69 -9.91 18.92 -15.92
C ASP A 69 -11.28 19.02 -15.25
N TYR A 70 -11.33 18.75 -13.95
CA TYR A 70 -12.52 18.92 -13.11
C TYR A 70 -12.32 20.14 -12.21
N VAL A 71 -13.29 21.04 -12.14
CA VAL A 71 -13.24 22.21 -11.24
C VAL A 71 -14.10 21.91 -10.02
N ASP A 72 -13.50 21.91 -8.83
CA ASP A 72 -14.24 21.75 -7.58
C ASP A 72 -15.11 22.97 -7.35
N GLU A 73 -16.42 22.77 -7.15
CA GLU A 73 -17.37 23.89 -7.02
C GLU A 73 -17.11 24.75 -5.78
N LYS A 74 -16.55 24.17 -4.70
CA LYS A 74 -16.35 24.87 -3.43
C LYS A 74 -15.01 25.58 -3.37
N THR A 75 -13.94 24.90 -3.78
CA THR A 75 -12.59 25.46 -3.70
C THR A 75 -12.20 26.23 -4.95
N GLN A 76 -12.91 26.02 -6.07
CA GLN A 76 -12.57 26.53 -7.40
C GLN A 76 -11.21 26.01 -7.91
N ASP A 77 -10.67 24.97 -7.29
CA ASP A 77 -9.42 24.34 -7.72
C ASP A 77 -9.65 23.49 -8.96
N THR A 78 -8.67 23.49 -9.87
CA THR A 78 -8.66 22.58 -11.02
C THR A 78 -7.93 21.28 -10.66
N ILE A 79 -8.66 20.17 -10.75
CA ILE A 79 -8.19 18.81 -10.48
C ILE A 79 -8.01 18.08 -11.80
N LEU A 80 -6.82 17.53 -12.04
CA LEU A 80 -6.57 16.67 -13.19
C LEU A 80 -7.15 15.27 -12.93
N MET A 81 -8.15 14.89 -13.70
CA MET A 81 -8.75 13.55 -13.70
C MET A 81 -8.04 12.67 -14.74
N GLN A 82 -7.73 11.43 -14.36
CA GLN A 82 -7.18 10.41 -15.26
C GLN A 82 -8.14 9.21 -15.30
N GLN A 83 -8.29 8.59 -16.47
CA GLN A 83 -8.97 7.30 -16.60
C GLN A 83 -8.02 6.17 -16.21
N TYR A 84 -8.49 5.33 -15.31
CA TYR A 84 -7.94 4.06 -14.88
C TYR A 84 -8.90 2.93 -15.27
N PHE A 85 -8.51 1.69 -14.98
CA PHE A 85 -9.36 0.53 -15.21
C PHE A 85 -9.47 -0.29 -13.93
N MET A 86 -10.67 -0.34 -13.36
CA MET A 86 -10.96 -1.15 -12.19
C MET A 86 -11.30 -2.57 -12.63
N ALA A 87 -10.46 -3.53 -12.27
CA ALA A 87 -10.71 -4.94 -12.47
C ALA A 87 -11.29 -5.53 -11.18
N PHE A 88 -12.50 -6.09 -11.28
CA PHE A 88 -13.07 -6.96 -10.28
C PHE A 88 -12.61 -8.39 -10.55
N LEU A 89 -12.00 -9.01 -9.54
CA LEU A 89 -11.56 -10.40 -9.56
C LEU A 89 -12.66 -11.22 -8.91
N LYS A 90 -13.46 -11.94 -9.69
CA LYS A 90 -14.61 -12.70 -9.20
C LYS A 90 -14.28 -14.19 -9.12
N SER A 91 -15.06 -14.93 -8.34
CA SER A 91 -14.90 -16.38 -8.24
C SER A 91 -15.07 -17.04 -9.60
N GLY A 92 -14.08 -17.83 -10.00
CA GLY A 92 -14.13 -18.60 -11.22
C GLY A 92 -14.78 -19.98 -11.04
N PRO A 93 -15.18 -20.63 -12.15
CA PRO A 93 -15.90 -21.90 -12.12
C PRO A 93 -15.02 -23.12 -11.77
N ILE A 94 -13.68 -22.99 -11.83
CA ILE A 94 -12.75 -24.11 -11.62
C ILE A 94 -12.05 -23.96 -10.27
N ARG A 95 -12.54 -24.66 -9.25
CA ARG A 95 -12.05 -24.58 -7.87
C ARG A 95 -11.75 -25.94 -7.22
N SER A 96 -11.63 -26.99 -8.01
CA SER A 96 -11.41 -28.37 -7.54
C SER A 96 -9.95 -28.73 -7.30
N GLN A 97 -9.04 -27.76 -7.30
CA GLN A 97 -7.62 -27.98 -7.04
C GLN A 97 -7.40 -28.51 -5.61
N ASN A 98 -6.38 -29.34 -5.43
CA ASN A 98 -5.96 -29.75 -4.09
C ASN A 98 -5.29 -28.58 -3.34
N GLU A 99 -4.97 -28.80 -2.06
CA GLU A 99 -4.37 -27.76 -1.21
C GLU A 99 -3.04 -27.25 -1.76
N GLU A 100 -2.13 -28.14 -2.15
CA GLU A 100 -0.82 -27.79 -2.72
C GLU A 100 -0.94 -26.95 -4.00
N GLU A 101 -1.79 -27.35 -4.94
CA GLU A 101 -2.04 -26.61 -6.18
C GLU A 101 -2.71 -25.25 -5.90
N ALA A 102 -3.63 -25.19 -4.94
CA ALA A 102 -4.28 -23.94 -4.55
C ALA A 102 -3.29 -22.94 -3.94
N GLU A 103 -2.36 -23.42 -3.10
CA GLU A 103 -1.29 -22.61 -2.51
C GLU A 103 -0.32 -22.11 -3.59
N MET A 104 0.12 -22.97 -4.50
CA MET A 104 0.98 -22.59 -5.62
C MET A 104 0.33 -21.52 -6.51
N LEU A 105 -0.96 -21.66 -6.82
CA LEU A 105 -1.70 -20.66 -7.60
C LEU A 105 -1.83 -19.34 -6.84
N GLN A 106 -1.98 -19.39 -5.52
CA GLN A 106 -2.04 -18.20 -4.67
C GLN A 106 -0.71 -17.45 -4.64
N GLU A 107 0.41 -18.15 -4.50
CA GLU A 107 1.73 -17.54 -4.57
C GLU A 107 1.97 -16.89 -5.94
N ALA A 108 1.65 -17.60 -7.02
CA ALA A 108 1.83 -17.11 -8.38
C ALA A 108 0.94 -15.87 -8.68
N HIS A 109 -0.27 -15.83 -8.12
CA HIS A 109 -1.16 -14.67 -8.19
C HIS A 109 -0.55 -13.45 -7.47
N LEU A 110 -0.06 -13.62 -6.25
CA LEU A 110 0.58 -12.53 -5.49
C LEU A 110 1.83 -12.02 -6.21
N ALA A 111 2.64 -12.91 -6.80
CA ALA A 111 3.80 -12.55 -7.61
C ALA A 111 3.40 -11.76 -8.88
N HIS A 112 2.29 -12.13 -9.52
CA HIS A 112 1.74 -11.39 -10.66
C HIS A 112 1.34 -9.96 -10.25
N LEU A 113 0.54 -9.80 -9.19
CA LEU A 113 0.10 -8.50 -8.70
C LEU A 113 1.28 -7.60 -8.32
N LYS A 114 2.26 -8.15 -7.59
CA LYS A 114 3.50 -7.44 -7.24
C LYS A 114 4.23 -6.93 -8.49
N LYS A 115 4.37 -7.79 -9.51
CA LYS A 115 4.99 -7.39 -10.78
C LYS A 115 4.22 -6.27 -11.48
N MET A 116 2.88 -6.31 -11.48
CA MET A 116 2.07 -5.25 -12.09
C MET A 116 2.27 -3.91 -11.40
N TYR A 117 2.40 -3.93 -10.07
CA TYR A 117 2.72 -2.74 -9.28
C TYR A 117 4.13 -2.21 -9.57
N GLU A 118 5.16 -3.06 -9.53
CA GLU A 118 6.55 -2.67 -9.77
C GLU A 118 6.77 -2.10 -11.18
N LEU A 119 6.03 -2.61 -12.18
CA LEU A 119 6.07 -2.10 -13.55
C LEU A 119 5.22 -0.84 -13.76
N GLY A 120 4.48 -0.38 -12.75
CA GLY A 120 3.59 0.78 -12.84
C GLY A 120 2.33 0.54 -13.69
N TYR A 121 1.96 -0.72 -13.93
CA TYR A 121 0.73 -1.08 -14.64
C TYR A 121 -0.49 -1.12 -13.74
N ALA A 122 -0.32 -1.33 -12.43
CA ALA A 122 -1.38 -1.29 -11.44
C ALA A 122 -0.95 -0.45 -10.24
N ASP A 123 -1.87 0.34 -9.69
CA ASP A 123 -1.57 1.24 -8.57
C ASP A 123 -2.01 0.64 -7.22
N ILE A 124 -3.13 -0.10 -7.18
CA ILE A 124 -3.71 -0.65 -5.94
C ILE A 124 -4.34 -2.02 -6.26
N SER A 125 -4.03 -3.03 -5.45
CA SER A 125 -4.67 -4.34 -5.47
C SER A 125 -4.98 -4.80 -4.05
N GLY A 126 -6.11 -5.47 -3.86
CA GLY A 126 -6.46 -6.02 -2.55
C GLY A 126 -7.71 -6.91 -2.57
N PRO A 127 -7.82 -7.86 -1.62
CA PRO A 127 -9.00 -8.69 -1.47
C PRO A 127 -10.15 -7.92 -0.82
N PHE A 128 -11.37 -8.37 -1.06
CA PHE A 128 -12.50 -8.01 -0.20
C PHE A 128 -12.45 -8.81 1.11
N GLY A 129 -12.93 -8.19 2.20
CA GLY A 129 -12.94 -8.81 3.53
C GLY A 129 -14.15 -9.69 3.81
N ASP A 130 -15.05 -9.88 2.84
CA ASP A 130 -16.23 -10.71 2.93
C ASP A 130 -16.12 -11.97 2.05
N ASP A 131 -17.12 -12.85 2.16
CA ASP A 131 -17.22 -14.07 1.36
C ASP A 131 -18.07 -13.89 0.09
N GLY A 132 -18.07 -12.67 -0.47
CA GLY A 132 -18.77 -12.37 -1.71
C GLY A 132 -18.20 -13.09 -2.95
N ASP A 133 -18.95 -12.97 -4.05
CA ASP A 133 -18.53 -13.45 -5.37
C ASP A 133 -17.27 -12.70 -5.86
N ILE A 134 -17.20 -11.40 -5.56
CA ILE A 134 -16.04 -10.57 -5.85
C ILE A 134 -14.97 -10.81 -4.77
N ARG A 135 -13.85 -11.38 -5.17
CA ARG A 135 -12.75 -11.76 -4.29
C ARG A 135 -11.76 -10.63 -4.04
N GLY A 136 -11.67 -9.68 -4.96
CA GLY A 136 -10.83 -8.50 -4.81
C GLY A 136 -10.94 -7.53 -5.96
N ILE A 137 -10.14 -6.47 -5.89
CA ILE A 137 -9.98 -5.48 -6.94
C ILE A 137 -8.51 -5.29 -7.32
N THR A 138 -8.29 -4.84 -8.54
CA THR A 138 -7.02 -4.24 -8.98
C THR A 138 -7.32 -3.01 -9.83
N ILE A 139 -6.67 -1.88 -9.54
CA ILE A 139 -6.77 -0.64 -10.29
C ILE A 139 -5.59 -0.57 -11.25
N TYR A 140 -5.84 -0.81 -12.53
CA TYR A 140 -4.84 -0.72 -13.60
C TYR A 140 -4.67 0.74 -14.07
N ASN A 141 -3.41 1.15 -14.16
CA ASN A 141 -2.93 2.45 -14.62
C ASN A 141 -2.26 2.28 -15.99
N VAL A 142 -3.10 2.07 -17.01
CA VAL A 142 -2.69 1.83 -18.39
C VAL A 142 -3.55 2.66 -19.35
N PRO A 143 -3.09 2.97 -20.57
CA PRO A 143 -3.80 3.88 -21.46
C PRO A 143 -5.11 3.33 -22.05
N THR A 144 -5.30 1.99 -22.07
CA THR A 144 -6.46 1.39 -22.74
C THR A 144 -7.05 0.20 -21.97
N GLN A 145 -8.37 0.01 -22.10
CA GLN A 145 -9.08 -1.13 -21.51
C GLN A 145 -8.53 -2.46 -22.00
N LYS A 146 -8.17 -2.55 -23.29
CA LYS A 146 -7.57 -3.76 -23.89
C LYS A 146 -6.26 -4.15 -23.20
N MET A 147 -5.45 -3.16 -22.81
CA MET A 147 -4.21 -3.44 -22.08
C MET A 147 -4.50 -3.92 -20.66
N ALA A 148 -5.44 -3.28 -19.95
CA ALA A 148 -5.86 -3.72 -18.62
C ALA A 148 -6.41 -5.16 -18.65
N ASP A 149 -7.26 -5.45 -19.63
CA ASP A 149 -7.83 -6.78 -19.88
C ASP A 149 -6.75 -7.82 -20.15
N SER A 150 -5.81 -7.52 -21.04
CA SER A 150 -4.71 -8.45 -21.34
C SER A 150 -3.82 -8.73 -20.13
N LEU A 151 -3.54 -7.71 -19.29
CA LEU A 151 -2.72 -7.87 -18.10
C LEU A 151 -3.45 -8.68 -17.03
N ALA A 152 -4.71 -8.33 -16.74
CA ALA A 152 -5.52 -9.03 -15.76
C ALA A 152 -5.76 -10.50 -16.13
N ASN A 153 -6.03 -10.81 -17.40
CA ASN A 153 -6.19 -12.19 -17.86
C ASN A 153 -4.86 -12.95 -17.99
N SER A 154 -3.71 -12.29 -17.80
CA SER A 154 -2.41 -12.96 -17.78
C SER A 154 -2.08 -13.60 -16.43
N ASP A 155 -2.85 -13.28 -15.40
CA ASP A 155 -2.74 -13.80 -14.04
C ASP A 155 -2.88 -15.34 -13.99
N PRO A 156 -1.98 -16.07 -13.31
CA PRO A 156 -2.06 -17.51 -13.14
C PRO A 156 -3.40 -18.01 -12.57
N MET A 157 -4.01 -17.29 -11.62
CA MET A 157 -5.31 -17.68 -11.06
C MET A 157 -6.45 -17.55 -12.06
N VAL A 158 -6.38 -16.55 -12.95
CA VAL A 158 -7.37 -16.35 -14.02
C VAL A 158 -7.21 -17.42 -15.08
N LYS A 159 -5.96 -17.70 -15.49
CA LYS A 159 -5.65 -18.77 -16.45
C LYS A 159 -6.07 -20.16 -15.96
N ALA A 160 -5.95 -20.41 -14.66
CA ALA A 160 -6.41 -21.64 -14.02
C ALA A 160 -7.95 -21.70 -13.85
N GLY A 161 -8.67 -20.64 -14.19
CA GLY A 161 -10.14 -20.57 -14.06
C GLY A 161 -10.63 -20.47 -12.61
N ARG A 162 -9.73 -20.20 -11.64
CA ARG A 162 -10.09 -19.91 -10.24
C ARG A 162 -10.66 -18.51 -10.07
N LEU A 163 -10.28 -17.59 -10.95
CA LEU A 163 -10.81 -16.24 -11.02
C LEU A 163 -11.32 -15.92 -12.42
N ILE A 164 -12.31 -15.03 -12.49
CA ILE A 164 -12.74 -14.37 -13.72
C ILE A 164 -12.63 -12.86 -13.54
N ILE A 165 -12.41 -12.15 -14.64
CA ILE A 165 -12.15 -10.71 -14.63
C ILE A 165 -13.35 -9.96 -15.21
N GLU A 166 -13.75 -8.89 -14.51
CA GLU A 166 -14.72 -7.91 -14.99
C GLU A 166 -14.07 -6.52 -14.90
N ILE A 167 -13.94 -5.79 -16.01
CA ILE A 167 -13.22 -4.51 -16.06
C ILE A 167 -14.14 -3.35 -16.40
N HIS A 168 -14.02 -2.28 -15.62
CA HIS A 168 -14.72 -1.01 -15.85
C HIS A 168 -13.73 0.15 -15.98
N PRO A 169 -13.92 1.06 -16.96
CA PRO A 169 -13.22 2.34 -16.95
C PRO A 169 -13.64 3.16 -15.73
N TRP A 170 -12.67 3.66 -14.97
CA TRP A 170 -12.91 4.41 -13.74
C TRP A 170 -12.11 5.72 -13.74
N TRP A 171 -12.74 6.81 -13.34
CA TRP A 171 -12.10 8.12 -13.29
C TRP A 171 -11.74 8.49 -11.86
N ALA A 172 -10.49 8.89 -11.65
CA ALA A 172 -9.99 9.37 -10.37
C ALA A 172 -9.04 10.56 -10.56
N ALA A 173 -8.94 11.38 -9.53
CA ALA A 173 -7.98 12.48 -9.50
C ALA A 173 -6.56 11.92 -9.50
N LYS A 174 -5.69 12.47 -10.36
CA LYS A 174 -4.31 12.01 -10.49
C LYS A 174 -3.56 12.26 -9.18
N GLY A 175 -2.99 11.18 -8.62
CA GLY A 175 -2.15 11.25 -7.41
C GLY A 175 -2.93 11.14 -6.10
N PHE A 176 -4.24 10.89 -6.13
CA PHE A 176 -5.00 10.61 -4.91
C PHE A 176 -4.62 9.25 -4.32
N SER A 177 -4.49 9.20 -2.99
CA SER A 177 -4.27 7.99 -2.21
C SER A 177 -5.44 7.73 -1.27
N LEU A 178 -5.52 6.50 -0.76
CA LEU A 178 -6.32 6.22 0.43
C LEU A 178 -5.74 7.02 1.62
N ARG A 179 -6.60 7.45 2.55
CA ARG A 179 -6.25 8.29 3.70
C ARG A 179 -6.31 7.48 5.00
#